data_AF-A0A938MFP4-F1
#
_entry.id   AF-A0A938MFP4-F1
#
_cell.length_a   1.000
_cell.length_b   1.000
_cell.length_c   1.000
_cell.angle_alpha   90.00
_cell.angle_beta   90.00
_cell.angle_gamma   90.00
#
_symmetry.space_group_name_H-M   'P 1'
#
loop_
_entity.id
_entity.type
_entity.pdbx_description
1 polymer ?
#
loop_
_entity_poly.entity_id
_entity_poly.type
_entity_poly.pdbx_seq_one_letter_code
_entity_poly.pdbx_strand_id
1 'polypeptide(L)'
;MACKTHLLERGQFPVPSLTERVMTERDRIIATLKRQPTDRIPKADSYWPETVARWRKEGLPATANPYEHFQTQPMVQMGFDWSLRLPKKVFEETPRYVVEQDANGLVWQRFKTDQSYSPPRILDALIKTRQDWERHKHLMAPSPARVPADAKQRIAAAQKAGKFVTLDFREHYRTVWAKLGVEQTLEIMATDPDWFCDMCAAYNQCVIESLKPAIADGIQFDGCWVYGDIAYRNALMFSPRMFRELLFPYHKELYTFLNARGIPVIYHCDGDMREALPMLVDAGIKVLQPMEAKANMDVRELKPLYGDRLVFFGNMDVREMSKTRADIEREVWSKLTVAMKGGGYM
;
A
#
# COMPACT_ATOMS: atom_id res chain seq x y z
N MET A 1 -43.50 5.37 33.39
CA MET A 1 -44.23 5.46 32.12
C MET A 1 -43.68 6.67 31.35
N ALA A 2 -42.51 6.54 30.75
CA ALA A 2 -42.25 5.94 29.42
C ALA A 2 -42.40 7.00 28.31
N CYS A 3 -41.25 7.63 28.09
CA CYS A 3 -40.91 8.61 27.05
C CYS A 3 -41.09 7.99 25.66
N LYS A 4 -41.79 8.70 24.76
CA LYS A 4 -41.99 8.28 23.38
C LYS A 4 -40.76 8.62 22.53
N THR A 5 -40.23 7.55 21.97
CA THR A 5 -39.22 7.39 20.92
C THR A 5 -39.35 8.41 19.78
N HIS A 6 -38.34 9.27 19.59
CA HIS A 6 -38.02 9.88 18.29
C HIS A 6 -36.89 9.05 17.67
N LEU A 7 -37.27 8.09 16.83
CA LEU A 7 -36.35 7.36 15.96
C LEU A 7 -36.11 8.20 14.71
N LEU A 8 -34.84 8.54 14.54
CA LEU A 8 -34.20 9.13 13.38
C LEU A 8 -34.78 8.58 12.05
N GLU A 9 -35.31 9.49 11.24
CA GLU A 9 -35.58 9.24 9.83
C GLU A 9 -34.26 8.86 9.14
N ARG A 10 -34.20 7.62 8.65
CA ARG A 10 -33.10 7.12 7.85
C ARG A 10 -33.03 7.97 6.57
N GLY A 11 -31.92 8.69 6.41
CA GLY A 11 -31.62 9.40 5.16
C GLY A 11 -31.68 8.43 3.99
N GLN A 12 -32.76 8.50 3.21
CA GLN A 12 -32.86 7.88 1.91
C GLN A 12 -31.92 8.64 0.98
N PHE A 13 -30.75 8.06 0.73
CA PHE A 13 -29.93 8.49 -0.39
C PHE A 13 -30.68 8.17 -1.69
N PRO A 14 -30.69 9.07 -2.69
CA PRO A 14 -31.29 8.77 -3.98
C PRO A 14 -30.58 7.57 -4.60
N VAL A 15 -31.31 6.45 -4.73
CA VAL A 15 -30.86 5.27 -5.48
C VAL A 15 -31.02 5.62 -6.96
N PRO A 16 -29.95 5.77 -7.75
CA PRO A 16 -30.08 6.04 -9.18
C PRO A 16 -30.78 4.85 -9.86
N SER A 17 -31.71 5.11 -10.78
CA SER A 17 -32.31 4.04 -11.60
C SER A 17 -31.22 3.43 -12.49
N LEU A 18 -30.74 2.24 -12.13
CA LEU A 18 -29.73 1.51 -12.86
C LEU A 18 -30.40 0.77 -14.03
N THR A 19 -30.14 1.19 -15.26
CA THR A 19 -30.02 0.21 -16.36
C THR A 19 -28.84 -0.69 -15.98
N GLU A 20 -29.14 -1.90 -15.53
CA GLU A 20 -28.23 -2.86 -14.89
C GLU A 20 -27.00 -3.20 -15.74
N ARG A 21 -25.91 -2.45 -15.55
CA ARG A 21 -24.57 -2.95 -15.83
C ARG A 21 -24.01 -3.52 -14.55
N VAL A 22 -23.98 -4.84 -14.41
CA VAL A 22 -23.29 -5.50 -13.29
C VAL A 22 -21.82 -5.12 -13.36
N MET A 23 -21.37 -4.26 -12.43
CA MET A 23 -19.98 -3.81 -12.37
C MET A 23 -19.10 -4.90 -11.74
N THR A 24 -17.93 -5.15 -12.33
CA THR A 24 -16.87 -5.90 -11.64
C THR A 24 -16.25 -5.04 -10.53
N GLU A 25 -15.50 -5.61 -9.58
CA GLU A 25 -14.78 -4.77 -8.60
C GLU A 25 -13.77 -3.86 -9.26
N ARG A 26 -13.09 -4.32 -10.32
CA ARG A 26 -12.21 -3.47 -11.12
C ARG A 26 -12.96 -2.25 -11.66
N ASP A 27 -14.17 -2.44 -12.22
CA ASP A 27 -14.98 -1.33 -12.72
C ASP A 27 -15.38 -0.37 -11.61
N ARG A 28 -15.77 -0.88 -10.44
CA ARG A 28 -16.11 -0.05 -9.27
C ARG A 28 -14.92 0.78 -8.82
N ILE A 29 -13.73 0.18 -8.68
CA ILE A 29 -12.51 0.89 -8.29
C ILE A 29 -12.16 1.97 -9.33
N ILE A 30 -12.19 1.64 -10.63
CA ILE A 30 -11.92 2.62 -11.71
C ILE A 30 -12.93 3.78 -11.68
N ALA A 31 -14.21 3.50 -11.49
CA ALA A 31 -15.24 4.52 -11.36
C ALA A 31 -15.01 5.39 -10.11
N THR A 32 -14.71 4.80 -8.96
CA THR A 32 -14.37 5.50 -7.72
C THR A 32 -13.15 6.42 -7.88
N LEU A 33 -12.10 5.96 -8.57
CA LEU A 33 -10.92 6.76 -8.91
C LEU A 33 -11.26 8.01 -9.74
N LYS A 34 -12.29 7.90 -10.58
CA LYS A 34 -12.85 8.97 -11.42
C LYS A 34 -14.01 9.72 -10.77
N ARG A 35 -14.38 9.39 -9.52
CA ARG A 35 -15.57 9.91 -8.82
C ARG A 35 -16.88 9.71 -9.58
N GLN A 36 -16.97 8.65 -10.36
CA GLN A 36 -18.18 8.26 -11.06
C GLN A 36 -19.08 7.42 -10.15
N PRO A 37 -20.41 7.44 -10.35
CA PRO A 37 -21.33 6.59 -9.61
C PRO A 37 -20.97 5.11 -9.75
N THR A 38 -21.15 4.35 -8.67
CA THR A 38 -21.04 2.90 -8.62
C THR A 38 -22.35 2.29 -8.12
N ASP A 39 -22.58 1.02 -8.45
CA ASP A 39 -23.70 0.23 -7.93
C ASP A 39 -23.58 -0.04 -6.41
N ARG A 40 -22.34 -0.09 -5.88
CA ARG A 40 -22.01 -0.04 -4.45
C ARG A 40 -20.57 0.43 -4.22
N ILE A 41 -20.21 0.67 -2.97
CA ILE A 41 -18.82 0.95 -2.58
C ILE A 41 -17.94 -0.25 -2.99
N PRO A 42 -16.81 -0.03 -3.70
CA PRO A 42 -15.85 -1.09 -3.98
C PRO A 42 -15.29 -1.62 -2.68
N LYS A 43 -15.04 -2.93 -2.56
CA LYS A 43 -14.47 -3.52 -1.35
C LYS A 43 -13.25 -4.34 -1.71
N ALA A 44 -12.07 -3.80 -1.41
CA ALA A 44 -10.81 -4.50 -1.61
C ALA A 44 -10.16 -4.80 -0.25
N ASP A 45 -9.83 -6.08 -0.04
CA ASP A 45 -9.22 -6.54 1.20
C ASP A 45 -8.41 -7.82 0.93
N SER A 46 -7.50 -8.16 1.84
CA SER A 46 -6.64 -9.34 1.79
C SER A 46 -6.56 -9.96 3.17
N TYR A 47 -6.83 -11.27 3.25
CA TYR A 47 -6.89 -11.99 4.52
C TYR A 47 -5.64 -12.83 4.76
N TRP A 48 -5.12 -12.80 5.98
CA TRP A 48 -4.02 -13.67 6.37
C TRP A 48 -4.48 -15.15 6.40
N PRO A 49 -3.67 -16.09 5.90
CA PRO A 49 -3.98 -17.52 5.95
C PRO A 49 -4.37 -18.01 7.35
N GLU A 50 -3.68 -17.54 8.38
CA GLU A 50 -3.95 -17.88 9.79
C GLU A 50 -5.33 -17.37 10.23
N THR A 51 -5.73 -16.17 9.79
CA THR A 51 -7.06 -15.62 10.04
C THR A 51 -8.14 -16.47 9.39
N VAL A 52 -7.95 -16.86 8.13
CA VAL A 52 -8.90 -17.74 7.41
C VAL A 52 -8.98 -19.11 8.08
N ALA A 53 -7.83 -19.68 8.51
CA ALA A 53 -7.78 -20.94 9.24
C ALA A 53 -8.53 -20.85 10.58
N ARG A 54 -8.44 -19.72 11.28
CA ARG A 54 -9.23 -19.45 12.50
C ARG A 54 -10.73 -19.36 12.18
N TRP A 55 -11.13 -18.54 11.20
CA TRP A 55 -12.54 -18.36 10.84
C TRP A 55 -13.23 -19.67 10.46
N ARG A 56 -12.52 -20.61 9.83
CA ARG A 56 -13.07 -21.95 9.54
C ARG A 56 -13.48 -22.72 10.80
N LYS A 57 -12.81 -22.50 11.92
CA LYS A 57 -13.16 -23.07 13.23
C LYS A 57 -14.29 -22.28 13.92
N GLU A 58 -14.52 -21.04 13.50
CA GLU A 58 -15.51 -20.11 14.06
C GLU A 58 -16.81 -20.04 13.23
N GLY A 59 -16.91 -20.79 12.13
CA GLY A 59 -18.15 -20.94 11.35
C GLY A 59 -18.05 -20.62 9.86
N LEU A 60 -16.90 -20.19 9.34
CA LEU A 60 -16.70 -20.06 7.89
C LEU A 60 -16.69 -21.46 7.24
N PRO A 61 -17.54 -21.76 6.25
CA PRO A 61 -17.58 -23.10 5.65
C PRO A 61 -16.23 -23.51 5.06
N ALA A 62 -15.84 -24.78 5.24
CA ALA A 62 -14.51 -25.27 4.87
C ALA A 62 -14.18 -25.08 3.37
N THR A 63 -15.20 -25.18 2.50
CA THR A 63 -15.10 -25.01 1.04
C THR A 63 -15.36 -23.59 0.56
N ALA A 64 -15.77 -22.67 1.45
CA ALA A 64 -16.06 -21.30 1.06
C ALA A 64 -14.78 -20.55 0.68
N ASN A 65 -14.84 -19.82 -0.43
CA ASN A 65 -13.87 -18.78 -0.74
C ASN A 65 -14.17 -17.57 0.17
N PRO A 66 -13.22 -17.13 1.04
CA PRO A 66 -13.47 -16.03 1.97
C PRO A 66 -13.81 -14.72 1.26
N TYR A 67 -13.23 -14.47 0.08
CA TYR A 67 -13.49 -13.26 -0.70
C TYR A 67 -14.93 -13.22 -1.23
N GLU A 68 -15.44 -14.34 -1.74
CA GLU A 68 -16.83 -14.46 -2.17
C GLU A 68 -17.80 -14.37 -0.98
N HIS A 69 -17.45 -15.02 0.14
CA HIS A 69 -18.26 -15.02 1.34
C HIS A 69 -18.46 -13.61 1.94
N PHE A 70 -17.39 -12.81 2.00
CA PHE A 70 -17.44 -11.43 2.50
C PHE A 70 -17.70 -10.38 1.41
N GLN A 71 -17.88 -10.81 0.16
CA GLN A 71 -18.07 -9.95 -1.00
C GLN A 71 -16.98 -8.87 -1.13
N THR A 72 -15.73 -9.30 -0.92
CA THR A 72 -14.51 -8.50 -1.09
C THR A 72 -13.68 -9.09 -2.21
N GLN A 73 -12.72 -8.32 -2.73
CA GLN A 73 -11.80 -8.83 -3.75
C GLN A 73 -10.41 -8.23 -3.58
N PRO A 74 -9.35 -9.04 -3.53
CA PRO A 74 -8.01 -8.50 -3.42
C PRO A 74 -7.61 -7.82 -4.73
N MET A 75 -6.86 -6.73 -4.64
CA MET A 75 -6.12 -6.20 -5.78
C MET A 75 -5.01 -7.20 -6.13
N VAL A 76 -4.77 -7.40 -7.42
CA VAL A 76 -3.67 -8.26 -7.88
C VAL A 76 -2.40 -7.43 -7.93
N GLN A 77 -1.48 -7.75 -7.04
CA GLN A 77 -0.19 -7.07 -6.92
C GLN A 77 0.87 -7.76 -7.80
N MET A 78 1.48 -6.99 -8.70
CA MET A 78 2.57 -7.43 -9.56
C MET A 78 3.89 -6.96 -8.95
N GLY A 79 4.65 -7.89 -8.37
CA GLY A 79 5.99 -7.64 -7.86
C GLY A 79 7.03 -7.73 -8.98
N PHE A 80 7.73 -6.62 -9.24
CA PHE A 80 8.90 -6.57 -10.13
C PHE A 80 10.18 -6.46 -9.30
N ASP A 81 11.33 -6.73 -9.91
CA ASP A 81 12.60 -6.80 -9.18
C ASP A 81 13.34 -5.45 -9.16
N TRP A 82 13.14 -4.73 -8.06
CA TRP A 82 13.82 -3.47 -7.75
C TRP A 82 14.97 -3.62 -6.74
N SER A 83 15.44 -4.85 -6.53
CA SER A 83 16.51 -5.16 -5.58
C SER A 83 17.91 -5.07 -6.22
N LEU A 84 18.92 -5.35 -5.39
CA LEU A 84 20.31 -5.56 -5.84
C LEU A 84 20.50 -6.92 -6.53
N ARG A 85 19.47 -7.76 -6.65
CA ARG A 85 19.55 -9.09 -7.28
C ARG A 85 20.66 -9.97 -6.70
N LEU A 86 21.00 -9.74 -5.43
CA LEU A 86 21.99 -10.53 -4.73
C LEU A 86 21.44 -11.96 -4.53
N PRO A 87 22.31 -12.99 -4.60
CA PRO A 87 21.88 -14.35 -4.34
C PRO A 87 21.42 -14.46 -2.89
N LYS A 88 20.29 -15.15 -2.70
CA LYS A 88 19.80 -15.51 -1.37
C LYS A 88 20.81 -16.42 -0.68
N LYS A 89 21.11 -16.17 0.60
CA LYS A 89 21.99 -17.00 1.42
C LYS A 89 21.27 -17.39 2.70
N VAL A 90 21.22 -18.68 3.03
CA VAL A 90 20.68 -19.17 4.30
C VAL A 90 21.86 -19.42 5.24
N PHE A 91 21.84 -18.82 6.42
CA PHE A 91 22.87 -18.99 7.44
C PHE A 91 22.46 -20.00 8.49
N GLU A 92 21.17 -20.02 8.83
CA GLU A 92 20.61 -20.91 9.83
C GLU A 92 19.17 -21.25 9.46
N GLU A 93 18.79 -22.51 9.62
CA GLU A 93 17.41 -22.95 9.45
C GLU A 93 17.03 -23.91 10.56
N THR A 94 16.01 -23.54 11.34
CA THR A 94 15.44 -24.36 12.41
C THR A 94 13.99 -24.73 12.05
N PRO A 95 13.32 -25.59 12.82
CA PRO A 95 11.88 -25.78 12.67
C PRO A 95 11.06 -24.51 12.89
N ARG A 96 11.57 -23.56 13.69
CA ARG A 96 10.83 -22.35 14.11
C ARG A 96 11.13 -21.13 13.24
N TYR A 97 12.39 -20.92 12.84
CA TYR A 97 12.80 -19.74 12.09
C TYR A 97 13.90 -20.05 11.07
N VAL A 98 14.10 -19.11 10.14
CA VAL A 98 15.21 -19.06 9.20
C VAL A 98 15.97 -17.75 9.39
N VAL A 99 17.30 -17.81 9.33
CA VAL A 99 18.19 -16.65 9.22
C VAL A 99 18.76 -16.63 7.80
N GLU A 100 18.42 -15.59 7.04
CA GLU A 100 18.78 -15.50 5.63
C GLU A 100 19.11 -14.08 5.19
N GLN A 101 20.06 -13.96 4.26
CA GLN A 101 20.31 -12.77 3.47
C GLN A 101 19.34 -12.71 2.29
N ASP A 102 18.68 -11.57 2.09
CA ASP A 102 17.81 -11.33 0.93
C ASP A 102 18.55 -10.73 -0.28
N ALA A 103 17.79 -10.43 -1.34
CA ALA A 103 18.29 -9.87 -2.58
C ALA A 103 18.76 -8.40 -2.49
N ASN A 104 18.50 -7.72 -1.37
CA ASN A 104 19.07 -6.40 -1.05
C ASN A 104 20.28 -6.51 -0.11
N GLY A 105 20.66 -7.72 0.31
CA GLY A 105 21.80 -7.92 1.19
C GLY A 105 21.48 -7.77 2.67
N LEU A 106 20.21 -7.59 3.06
CA LEU A 106 19.83 -7.54 4.47
C LEU A 106 19.66 -8.95 5.02
N VAL A 107 20.14 -9.17 6.25
CA VAL A 107 20.05 -10.45 6.96
C VAL A 107 18.90 -10.39 7.96
N TRP A 108 17.93 -11.29 7.79
CA TRP A 108 16.72 -11.32 8.61
C TRP A 108 16.57 -12.66 9.32
N GLN A 109 16.00 -12.62 10.52
CA GLN A 109 15.40 -13.77 11.18
C GLN A 109 13.87 -13.73 10.96
N ARG A 110 13.35 -14.75 10.27
CA ARG A 110 11.91 -14.91 9.98
C ARG A 110 11.36 -16.21 10.59
N PHE A 111 10.20 -16.14 11.23
CA PHE A 111 9.50 -17.35 11.69
C PHE A 111 8.89 -18.12 10.51
N LYS A 112 8.92 -19.46 10.58
CA LYS A 112 8.41 -20.36 9.52
C LYS A 112 6.93 -20.70 9.67
N THR A 113 6.44 -20.88 10.89
CA THR A 113 5.05 -21.33 11.19
C THR A 113 4.43 -20.50 12.30
N ASP A 114 3.09 -20.39 12.31
CA ASP A 114 2.20 -19.76 13.30
C ASP A 114 2.44 -18.27 13.62
N GLN A 115 3.52 -17.70 13.08
CA GLN A 115 3.97 -16.32 13.24
C GLN A 115 4.64 -15.82 11.95
N SER A 116 4.28 -16.41 10.81
CA SER A 116 4.93 -16.13 9.52
C SER A 116 4.79 -14.67 9.06
N TYR A 117 3.81 -13.96 9.63
CA TYR A 117 3.52 -12.53 9.42
C TYR A 117 4.02 -11.63 10.56
N SER A 118 4.65 -12.17 11.60
CA SER A 118 5.33 -11.34 12.60
C SER A 118 6.44 -10.52 11.92
N PRO A 119 6.64 -9.24 12.30
CA PRO A 119 7.72 -8.44 11.75
C PRO A 119 9.07 -9.17 11.90
N PRO A 120 9.83 -9.35 10.81
CA PRO A 120 11.11 -10.03 10.89
C PRO A 120 12.09 -9.21 11.72
N ARG A 121 13.02 -9.90 12.39
CA ARG A 121 14.12 -9.23 13.07
C ARG A 121 15.26 -9.02 12.09
N ILE A 122 15.70 -7.78 11.93
CA ILE A 122 16.92 -7.44 11.19
C ILE A 122 18.12 -7.80 12.07
N LEU A 123 19.08 -8.55 11.52
CA LEU A 123 20.27 -9.01 12.22
C LEU A 123 21.56 -8.36 11.72
N ASP A 124 21.68 -8.19 10.40
CA ASP A 124 22.86 -7.57 9.78
C ASP A 124 22.52 -7.05 8.38
N ALA A 125 23.47 -6.36 7.74
CA ALA A 125 23.37 -5.87 6.38
C ALA A 125 24.70 -6.06 5.64
N LEU A 126 24.64 -6.39 4.34
CA LEU A 126 25.81 -6.43 3.47
C LEU A 126 26.41 -5.04 3.26
N ILE A 127 25.55 -4.03 3.13
CA ILE A 127 25.97 -2.63 2.93
C ILE A 127 25.97 -1.96 4.29
N LYS A 128 27.15 -1.55 4.76
CA LYS A 128 27.33 -0.86 6.05
C LYS A 128 27.98 0.51 5.91
N THR A 129 28.56 0.81 4.76
CA THR A 129 29.26 2.07 4.49
C THR A 129 28.91 2.58 3.11
N ARG A 130 29.17 3.87 2.88
CA ARG A 130 29.07 4.47 1.54
C ARG A 130 29.95 3.74 0.53
N GLN A 131 31.14 3.29 0.93
CA GLN A 131 32.02 2.53 0.06
C GLN A 131 31.43 1.16 -0.32
N ASP A 132 30.75 0.48 0.62
CA ASP A 132 30.03 -0.76 0.29
C ASP A 132 28.92 -0.48 -0.71
N TRP A 133 28.18 0.62 -0.55
CA TRP A 133 27.15 1.04 -1.49
C TRP A 133 27.74 1.26 -2.89
N GLU A 134 28.83 2.03 -3.02
CA GLU A 134 29.46 2.28 -4.33
C GLU A 134 29.91 0.99 -5.02
N ARG A 135 30.40 0.00 -4.25
CA ARG A 135 30.78 -1.32 -4.81
C ARG A 135 29.57 -2.10 -5.35
N HIS A 136 28.38 -1.92 -4.79
CA HIS A 136 27.18 -2.70 -5.13
C HIS A 136 26.16 -1.93 -5.97
N LYS A 137 26.26 -0.60 -6.07
CA LYS A 137 25.31 0.29 -6.75
C LYS A 137 25.04 -0.12 -8.20
N HIS A 138 26.07 -0.60 -8.90
CA HIS A 138 25.94 -1.09 -10.28
C HIS A 138 24.88 -2.21 -10.44
N LEU A 139 24.59 -2.97 -9.39
CA LEU A 139 23.55 -4.00 -9.39
C LEU A 139 22.13 -3.43 -9.50
N MET A 140 21.94 -2.14 -9.20
CA MET A 140 20.69 -1.38 -9.45
C MET A 140 20.55 -0.92 -10.89
N ALA A 141 21.50 -1.20 -11.80
CA ALA A 141 21.39 -0.76 -13.18
C ALA A 141 20.04 -1.15 -13.82
N PRO A 142 19.41 -0.24 -14.59
CA PRO A 142 18.17 -0.54 -15.30
C PRO A 142 18.32 -1.73 -16.24
N SER A 143 17.28 -2.56 -16.35
CA SER A 143 17.30 -3.73 -17.22
C SER A 143 15.88 -4.22 -17.50
N PRO A 144 15.54 -4.59 -18.76
CA PRO A 144 14.28 -5.25 -19.06
C PRO A 144 14.05 -6.53 -18.26
N ALA A 145 15.12 -7.22 -17.85
CA ALA A 145 15.04 -8.45 -17.05
C ALA A 145 14.46 -8.25 -15.63
N ARG A 146 14.28 -6.99 -15.18
CA ARG A 146 13.58 -6.68 -13.92
C ARG A 146 12.08 -6.83 -14.02
N VAL A 147 11.56 -6.88 -15.23
CA VAL A 147 10.15 -7.09 -15.56
C VAL A 147 10.00 -8.57 -15.94
N PRO A 148 9.17 -9.36 -15.23
CA PRO A 148 8.93 -10.75 -15.58
C PRO A 148 8.41 -10.90 -17.01
N ALA A 149 8.95 -11.88 -17.76
CA ALA A 149 8.59 -12.08 -19.17
C ALA A 149 7.10 -12.39 -19.38
N ASP A 150 6.44 -12.98 -18.37
CA ASP A 150 5.02 -13.33 -18.38
C ASP A 150 4.11 -12.20 -17.84
N ALA A 151 4.67 -11.05 -17.44
CA ALA A 151 3.93 -9.98 -16.78
C ALA A 151 2.73 -9.50 -17.61
N LYS A 152 2.94 -9.24 -18.90
CA LYS A 152 1.89 -8.78 -19.82
C LYS A 152 0.70 -9.74 -19.87
N GLN A 153 0.97 -11.04 -19.99
CA GLN A 153 -0.06 -12.08 -20.05
C GLN A 153 -0.83 -12.18 -18.72
N ARG A 154 -0.11 -12.17 -17.59
CA ARG A 154 -0.73 -12.24 -16.25
C ARG A 154 -1.60 -11.04 -15.93
N ILE A 155 -1.15 -9.84 -16.29
CA ILE A 155 -1.90 -8.59 -16.11
C ILE A 155 -3.19 -8.64 -16.94
N ALA A 156 -3.09 -8.95 -18.24
CA ALA A 156 -4.25 -9.05 -19.12
C ALA A 156 -5.27 -10.11 -18.64
N ALA A 157 -4.80 -11.28 -18.19
CA ALA A 157 -5.65 -12.33 -17.64
C ALA A 157 -6.39 -11.88 -16.37
N ALA A 158 -5.70 -11.21 -15.44
CA ALA A 158 -6.29 -10.69 -14.22
C ALA A 158 -7.34 -9.59 -14.50
N GLN A 159 -7.03 -8.66 -15.41
CA GLN A 159 -7.95 -7.60 -15.82
C GLN A 159 -9.20 -8.17 -16.52
N LYS A 160 -9.05 -9.17 -17.39
CA LYS A 160 -10.17 -9.88 -18.03
C LYS A 160 -11.04 -10.60 -17.01
N ALA A 161 -10.46 -11.07 -15.91
CA ALA A 161 -11.18 -11.64 -14.77
C ALA A 161 -11.79 -10.59 -13.83
N GLY A 162 -11.82 -9.31 -14.21
CA GLY A 162 -12.42 -8.24 -13.41
C GLY A 162 -11.62 -7.88 -12.15
N LYS A 163 -10.31 -8.18 -12.11
CA LYS A 163 -9.43 -7.84 -10.99
C LYS A 163 -8.65 -6.56 -11.26
N PHE A 164 -8.59 -5.66 -10.29
CA PHE A 164 -7.76 -4.47 -10.36
C PHE A 164 -6.30 -4.85 -10.15
N VAL A 165 -5.42 -4.49 -11.08
CA VAL A 165 -4.01 -4.90 -11.08
C VAL A 165 -3.09 -3.72 -10.74
N THR A 166 -2.29 -3.86 -9.70
CA THR A 166 -1.30 -2.86 -9.28
C THR A 166 0.13 -3.32 -9.56
N LEU A 167 1.00 -2.37 -9.91
CA LEU A 167 2.45 -2.56 -9.82
C LEU A 167 2.94 -2.16 -8.43
N ASP A 168 3.76 -3.00 -7.81
CA ASP A 168 4.24 -2.77 -6.46
C ASP A 168 5.56 -1.98 -6.43
N PHE A 169 5.59 -0.95 -5.60
CA PHE A 169 6.76 -0.13 -5.30
C PHE A 169 7.01 -0.05 -3.80
N ARG A 170 8.28 0.07 -3.44
CA ARG A 170 8.66 0.44 -2.08
C ARG A 170 8.85 1.95 -2.06
N GLU A 171 8.39 2.57 -0.99
CA GLU A 171 8.73 3.95 -0.69
C GLU A 171 10.27 4.10 -0.60
N HIS A 172 10.81 5.29 -0.86
CA HIS A 172 12.24 5.52 -1.00
C HIS A 172 13.01 5.26 0.31
N TYR A 173 12.53 5.79 1.44
CA TYR A 173 13.05 5.42 2.76
C TYR A 173 12.98 3.90 2.98
N ARG A 174 11.89 3.24 2.55
CA ARG A 174 11.78 1.77 2.58
C ARG A 174 12.82 1.04 1.75
N THR A 175 13.17 1.59 0.59
CA THR A 175 14.18 1.01 -0.29
C THR A 175 15.58 1.12 0.28
N VAL A 176 15.88 2.22 0.98
CA VAL A 176 17.17 2.46 1.63
C VAL A 176 17.31 1.57 2.86
N TRP A 177 16.32 1.56 3.76
CA TRP A 177 16.41 0.73 4.97
C TRP A 177 16.37 -0.77 4.66
N ALA A 178 15.77 -1.19 3.55
CA ALA A 178 15.88 -2.57 3.07
C ALA A 178 17.31 -2.99 2.68
N LYS A 179 18.29 -2.07 2.63
CA LYS A 179 19.71 -2.33 2.34
C LYS A 179 20.61 -2.08 3.55
N LEU A 180 20.31 -1.07 4.36
CA LEU A 180 21.15 -0.63 5.50
C LEU A 180 20.59 -1.04 6.87
N GLY A 181 19.30 -1.36 6.94
CA GLY A 181 18.54 -1.39 8.19
C GLY A 181 17.98 -0.01 8.57
N VAL A 182 17.04 -0.02 9.52
CA VAL A 182 16.26 1.17 9.91
C VAL A 182 17.14 2.22 10.61
N GLU A 183 17.91 1.80 11.61
CA GLU A 183 18.72 2.71 12.43
C GLU A 183 19.75 3.47 11.60
N GLN A 184 20.53 2.73 10.80
CA GLN A 184 21.53 3.34 9.94
C GLN A 184 20.90 4.26 8.88
N THR A 185 19.73 3.92 8.35
CA THR A 185 19.03 4.79 7.39
C THR A 185 18.68 6.14 8.01
N LEU A 186 18.13 6.13 9.23
CA LEU A 186 17.81 7.37 9.95
C LEU A 186 19.07 8.17 10.31
N GLU A 187 20.16 7.48 10.67
CA GLU A 187 21.45 8.12 10.93
C GLU A 187 21.97 8.85 9.69
N ILE A 188 22.04 8.19 8.53
CA ILE A 188 22.60 8.81 7.32
C ILE A 188 21.69 9.92 6.78
N MET A 189 20.37 9.86 7.00
CA MET A 189 19.49 10.98 6.68
C MET A 189 19.88 12.27 7.44
N ALA A 190 20.51 12.14 8.62
CA ALA A 190 20.98 13.26 9.41
C ALA A 190 22.46 13.60 9.16
N THR A 191 23.31 12.61 8.91
CA THR A 191 24.78 12.78 8.90
C THR A 191 25.42 12.77 7.51
N ASP A 192 24.83 12.07 6.53
CA ASP A 192 25.27 12.02 5.12
C ASP A 192 24.03 11.96 4.19
N PRO A 193 23.24 13.05 4.12
CA PRO A 193 22.02 13.08 3.32
C PRO A 193 22.29 12.87 1.82
N ASP A 194 23.49 13.21 1.34
CA ASP A 194 23.88 12.97 -0.05
C ASP A 194 23.96 11.47 -0.36
N TRP A 195 24.46 10.66 0.57
CA TRP A 195 24.45 9.21 0.42
C TRP A 195 23.03 8.65 0.39
N PHE A 196 22.15 9.12 1.28
CA PHE A 196 20.74 8.72 1.27
C PHE A 196 20.07 9.05 -0.08
N CYS A 197 20.23 10.30 -0.53
CA CYS A 197 19.71 10.79 -1.81
C CYS A 197 20.27 9.99 -3.00
N ASP A 198 21.55 9.61 -2.99
CA ASP A 198 22.14 8.79 -4.05
C ASP A 198 21.49 7.41 -4.15
N MET A 199 21.14 6.79 -3.02
CA MET A 199 20.41 5.52 -3.01
C MET A 199 18.98 5.67 -3.54
N CYS A 200 18.29 6.77 -3.20
CA CYS A 200 16.97 7.10 -3.75
C CYS A 200 17.03 7.33 -5.27
N ALA A 201 18.03 8.07 -5.75
CA ALA A 201 18.24 8.33 -7.17
C ALA A 201 18.49 7.04 -7.95
N ALA A 202 19.34 6.15 -7.44
CA ALA A 202 19.60 4.85 -8.06
C ALA A 202 18.33 3.98 -8.13
N TYR A 203 17.46 4.05 -7.11
CA TYR A 203 16.16 3.38 -7.13
C TYR A 203 15.24 3.94 -8.23
N ASN A 204 15.08 5.27 -8.29
CA ASN A 204 14.24 5.89 -9.31
C ASN A 204 14.72 5.59 -10.72
N GLN A 205 16.03 5.72 -10.97
CA GLN A 205 16.61 5.39 -12.26
C GLN A 205 16.36 3.92 -12.62
N CYS A 206 16.59 2.99 -11.70
CA CYS A 206 16.32 1.58 -11.88
C CYS A 206 14.86 1.32 -12.29
N VAL A 207 13.91 1.88 -11.53
CA VAL A 207 12.48 1.69 -11.74
C VAL A 207 12.02 2.30 -13.06
N ILE A 208 12.26 3.60 -13.23
CA ILE A 208 11.73 4.39 -14.35
C ILE A 208 12.29 3.86 -15.68
N GLU A 209 13.60 3.68 -15.78
CA GLU A 209 14.24 3.27 -17.03
C GLU A 209 13.93 1.80 -17.38
N SER A 210 13.72 0.93 -16.39
CA SER A 210 13.31 -0.46 -16.65
C SER A 210 11.83 -0.58 -17.06
N LEU A 211 10.97 0.34 -16.59
CA LEU A 211 9.55 0.33 -16.94
C LEU A 211 9.24 0.96 -18.29
N LYS A 212 10.03 1.94 -18.75
CA LYS A 212 9.85 2.57 -20.07
C LYS A 212 9.65 1.55 -21.21
N PRO A 213 10.54 0.56 -21.44
CA PRO A 213 10.36 -0.41 -22.51
C PRO A 213 9.16 -1.35 -22.26
N ALA A 214 8.91 -1.75 -21.02
CA ALA A 214 7.78 -2.62 -20.67
C ALA A 214 6.42 -1.96 -21.00
N ILE A 215 6.28 -0.67 -20.67
CA ILE A 215 5.08 0.10 -20.97
C ILE A 215 4.98 0.36 -22.49
N ALA A 216 6.10 0.62 -23.16
CA ALA A 216 6.12 0.75 -24.62
C ALA A 216 5.71 -0.54 -25.35
N ASP A 217 6.03 -1.72 -24.78
CA ASP A 217 5.56 -3.02 -25.25
C ASP A 217 4.08 -3.29 -24.92
N GLY A 218 3.38 -2.36 -24.27
CA GLY A 218 1.95 -2.44 -24.01
C GLY A 218 1.57 -3.12 -22.70
N ILE A 219 2.48 -3.23 -21.73
CA ILE A 219 2.09 -3.54 -20.35
C ILE A 219 1.30 -2.35 -19.78
N GLN A 220 0.09 -2.62 -19.28
CA GLN A 220 -0.82 -1.62 -18.72
C GLN A 220 -1.35 -2.05 -17.35
N PHE A 221 -0.97 -1.34 -16.30
CA PHE A 221 -1.48 -1.54 -14.94
C PHE A 221 -2.70 -0.65 -14.69
N ASP A 222 -3.57 -1.04 -13.77
CA ASP A 222 -4.70 -0.19 -13.35
C ASP A 222 -4.28 0.85 -12.30
N GLY A 223 -3.18 0.61 -11.60
CA GLY A 223 -2.57 1.52 -10.64
C GLY A 223 -1.19 1.04 -10.17
N CYS A 224 -0.61 1.74 -9.21
CA CYS A 224 0.54 1.24 -8.48
C CYS A 224 0.30 1.30 -6.97
N TRP A 225 0.87 0.35 -6.25
CA TRP A 225 0.83 0.27 -4.80
C TRP A 225 2.19 0.63 -4.22
N VAL A 226 2.26 1.75 -3.50
CA VAL A 226 3.47 2.15 -2.78
C VAL A 226 3.32 1.71 -1.34
N TYR A 227 4.20 0.83 -0.89
CA TYR A 227 4.34 0.51 0.52
C TYR A 227 5.23 1.54 1.21
N GLY A 228 4.57 2.53 1.81
CA GLY A 228 5.15 3.50 2.73
C GLY A 228 5.21 2.95 4.15
N ASP A 229 6.28 3.30 4.84
CA ASP A 229 6.51 2.98 6.25
C ASP A 229 7.28 4.17 6.86
N ILE A 230 6.79 5.40 6.61
CA ILE A 230 7.50 6.65 6.97
C ILE A 230 7.06 7.24 8.30
N ALA A 231 6.05 6.65 8.94
CA ALA A 231 5.42 7.17 10.13
C ALA A 231 5.22 6.10 11.20
N TYR A 232 5.08 6.56 12.44
CA TYR A 232 4.64 5.78 13.57
C TYR A 232 3.36 6.40 14.16
N ARG A 233 2.87 5.92 15.30
CA ARG A 233 1.56 6.30 15.85
C ARG A 233 1.34 7.83 15.98
N ASN A 234 2.37 8.60 16.30
CA ASN A 234 2.23 10.01 16.68
C ASN A 234 2.81 11.00 15.67
N ALA A 235 3.73 10.57 14.80
CA ALA A 235 4.44 11.43 13.85
C ALA A 235 5.21 10.60 12.81
N LEU A 236 5.84 11.31 11.86
CA LEU A 236 6.85 10.79 10.96
C LEU A 236 8.08 10.24 11.72
N MET A 237 8.79 9.28 11.12
CA MET A 237 10.04 8.74 11.66
C MET A 237 11.22 9.73 11.58
N PHE A 238 11.08 10.80 10.81
CA PHE A 238 12.07 11.86 10.60
C PHE A 238 11.33 13.18 10.38
N SER A 239 12.03 14.31 10.50
CA SER A 239 11.38 15.62 10.44
C SER A 239 10.66 15.88 9.10
N PRO A 240 9.57 16.66 9.09
CA PRO A 240 8.93 17.08 7.84
C PRO A 240 9.87 17.83 6.88
N ARG A 241 10.90 18.51 7.41
CA ARG A 241 11.97 19.11 6.62
C ARG A 241 12.78 18.05 5.86
N MET A 242 13.21 16.99 6.55
CA MET A 242 13.90 15.86 5.91
C MET A 242 13.03 15.19 4.86
N PHE A 243 11.72 15.01 5.11
CA PHE A 243 10.82 14.49 4.07
C PHE A 243 10.84 15.38 2.82
N ARG A 244 10.72 16.70 3.00
CA ARG A 244 10.69 17.69 1.92
C ARG A 244 11.98 17.70 1.10
N GLU A 245 13.12 17.62 1.77
CA GLU A 245 14.44 17.78 1.13
C GLU A 245 14.94 16.47 0.53
N LEU A 246 14.74 15.34 1.22
CA LEU A 246 15.39 14.07 0.90
C LEU A 246 14.49 13.08 0.15
N LEU A 247 13.16 13.19 0.29
CA LEU A 247 12.22 12.18 -0.22
C LEU A 247 11.27 12.74 -1.28
N PHE A 248 10.69 13.91 -1.00
CA PHE A 248 9.71 14.54 -1.89
C PHE A 248 10.19 14.72 -3.34
N PRO A 249 11.45 15.09 -3.64
CA PRO A 249 11.91 15.20 -5.04
C PRO A 249 11.79 13.88 -5.80
N TYR A 250 12.18 12.76 -5.16
CA TYR A 250 12.12 11.44 -5.77
C TYR A 250 10.70 10.90 -5.87
N HIS A 251 9.84 11.17 -4.88
CA HIS A 251 8.40 10.94 -5.00
C HIS A 251 7.81 11.68 -6.19
N LYS A 252 8.11 12.97 -6.32
CA LYS A 252 7.58 13.82 -7.39
C LYS A 252 8.01 13.30 -8.76
N GLU A 253 9.27 12.92 -8.92
CA GLU A 253 9.81 12.35 -10.16
C GLU A 253 9.06 11.06 -10.55
N LEU A 254 9.05 10.06 -9.67
CA LEU A 254 8.44 8.75 -9.93
C LEU A 254 6.93 8.87 -10.19
N TYR A 255 6.23 9.64 -9.36
CA TYR A 255 4.78 9.76 -9.48
C TYR A 255 4.38 10.60 -10.69
N THR A 256 5.17 11.59 -11.08
CA THR A 256 4.95 12.31 -12.35
C THR A 256 5.11 11.36 -13.54
N PHE A 257 6.14 10.50 -13.53
CA PHE A 257 6.34 9.49 -14.56
C PHE A 257 5.14 8.53 -14.70
N LEU A 258 4.59 8.06 -13.58
CA LEU A 258 3.44 7.15 -13.54
C LEU A 258 2.13 7.86 -13.93
N ASN A 259 1.86 9.03 -13.35
CA ASN A 259 0.63 9.79 -13.59
C ASN A 259 0.54 10.27 -15.05
N ALA A 260 1.66 10.63 -15.68
CA ALA A 260 1.71 10.98 -17.11
C ALA A 260 1.24 9.84 -18.03
N ARG A 261 1.21 8.60 -17.53
CA ARG A 261 0.73 7.40 -18.23
C ARG A 261 -0.65 6.95 -17.75
N GLY A 262 -1.32 7.76 -16.94
CA GLY A 262 -2.63 7.46 -16.38
C GLY A 262 -2.62 6.37 -15.31
N ILE A 263 -1.46 6.04 -14.72
CA ILE A 263 -1.33 5.04 -13.65
C ILE A 263 -1.48 5.75 -12.30
N PRO A 264 -2.63 5.61 -11.60
CA PRO A 264 -2.83 6.24 -10.30
C PRO A 264 -1.97 5.61 -9.21
N VAL A 265 -1.43 6.46 -8.33
CA VAL A 265 -0.62 6.04 -7.20
C VAL A 265 -1.50 5.81 -5.96
N ILE A 266 -1.48 4.59 -5.44
CA ILE A 266 -2.04 4.20 -4.14
C ILE A 266 -0.91 4.21 -3.13
N TYR A 267 -0.97 5.11 -2.16
CA TYR A 267 0.03 5.25 -1.12
C TYR A 267 -0.48 4.60 0.17
N HIS A 268 0.09 3.44 0.52
CA HIS A 268 -0.15 2.72 1.76
C HIS A 268 0.85 3.21 2.81
N CYS A 269 0.41 3.72 3.95
CA CYS A 269 1.31 3.99 5.08
C CYS A 269 0.52 3.99 6.39
N ASP A 270 0.93 3.14 7.33
CA ASP A 270 0.47 3.18 8.71
C ASP A 270 1.11 4.38 9.45
N GLY A 271 0.55 4.73 10.62
CA GLY A 271 1.01 5.87 11.42
C GLY A 271 0.42 7.22 11.04
N ASP A 272 0.84 8.25 11.79
CA ASP A 272 0.44 9.64 11.60
C ASP A 272 1.36 10.32 10.60
N MET A 273 0.91 10.39 9.36
CA MET A 273 1.62 11.01 8.24
C MET A 273 1.05 12.38 7.83
N ARG A 274 0.28 13.04 8.70
CA ARG A 274 -0.40 14.31 8.37
C ARG A 274 0.57 15.40 7.91
N GLU A 275 1.77 15.46 8.49
CA GLU A 275 2.78 16.45 8.10
C GLU A 275 3.42 16.19 6.72
N ALA A 276 3.43 14.93 6.26
CA ALA A 276 3.90 14.56 4.92
C ALA A 276 2.78 14.63 3.87
N LEU A 277 1.51 14.51 4.29
CA LEU A 277 0.37 14.38 3.40
C LEU A 277 0.29 15.51 2.36
N PRO A 278 0.39 16.82 2.69
CA PRO A 278 0.37 17.88 1.67
C PRO A 278 1.38 17.66 0.54
N MET A 279 2.62 17.28 0.90
CA MET A 279 3.69 17.02 -0.05
C MET A 279 3.44 15.75 -0.87
N LEU A 280 2.85 14.70 -0.28
CA LEU A 280 2.47 13.50 -1.03
C LEU A 280 1.34 13.78 -2.04
N VAL A 281 0.33 14.58 -1.66
CA VAL A 281 -0.71 15.02 -2.59
C VAL A 281 -0.11 15.86 -3.73
N ASP A 282 0.85 16.73 -3.43
CA ASP A 282 1.56 17.53 -4.44
C ASP A 282 2.50 16.68 -5.31
N ALA A 283 3.07 15.59 -4.76
CA ALA A 283 3.85 14.61 -5.51
C ALA A 283 2.96 13.87 -6.53
N GLY A 284 1.67 13.70 -6.22
CA GLY A 284 0.67 13.17 -7.12
C GLY A 284 0.10 11.82 -6.69
N ILE A 285 0.02 11.54 -5.38
CA ILE A 285 -0.77 10.38 -4.92
C ILE A 285 -2.24 10.58 -5.30
N LYS A 286 -2.92 9.49 -5.68
CA LYS A 286 -4.36 9.51 -6.00
C LYS A 286 -5.20 8.88 -4.89
N VAL A 287 -4.67 7.83 -4.25
CA VAL A 287 -5.36 7.10 -3.20
C VAL A 287 -4.51 7.10 -1.94
N LEU A 288 -5.14 7.39 -0.80
CA LEU A 288 -4.55 7.27 0.52
C LEU A 288 -5.12 6.05 1.24
N GLN A 289 -4.24 5.18 1.71
CA GLN A 289 -4.56 3.92 2.37
C GLN A 289 -3.54 3.67 3.51
N PRO A 290 -3.88 2.99 4.62
CA PRO A 290 -5.23 2.71 5.08
C PRO A 290 -5.85 3.89 5.82
N MET A 291 -5.10 4.99 6.03
CA MET A 291 -5.37 6.02 7.04
C MET A 291 -5.52 5.36 8.41
N GLU A 292 -4.42 5.03 9.08
CA GLU A 292 -4.49 4.25 10.32
C GLU A 292 -5.30 5.01 11.40
N ALA A 293 -6.52 4.55 11.66
CA ALA A 293 -7.49 5.28 12.50
C ALA A 293 -7.00 5.50 13.95
N LYS A 294 -6.14 4.62 14.46
CA LYS A 294 -5.54 4.75 15.80
C LYS A 294 -4.36 5.74 15.86
N ALA A 295 -3.95 6.28 14.72
CA ALA A 295 -2.80 7.17 14.55
C ALA A 295 -3.22 8.52 13.92
N ASN A 296 -4.28 9.14 14.46
CA ASN A 296 -4.79 10.47 14.07
C ASN A 296 -5.11 10.66 12.57
N MET A 297 -5.20 9.58 11.80
CA MET A 297 -5.60 9.61 10.40
C MET A 297 -7.07 9.21 10.32
N ASP A 298 -8.00 10.18 10.36
CA ASP A 298 -9.45 9.92 10.31
C ASP A 298 -10.07 10.48 9.04
N VAL A 299 -10.82 9.65 8.31
CA VAL A 299 -11.48 10.06 7.06
C VAL A 299 -12.49 11.19 7.27
N ARG A 300 -13.08 11.31 8.46
CA ARG A 300 -14.03 12.38 8.79
C ARG A 300 -13.34 13.75 8.82
N GLU A 301 -12.05 13.78 9.14
CA GLU A 301 -11.21 14.98 9.15
C GLU A 301 -10.53 15.20 7.79
N LEU A 302 -10.04 14.12 7.17
CA LEU A 302 -9.30 14.21 5.91
C LEU A 302 -10.19 14.46 4.70
N LYS A 303 -11.43 13.94 4.69
CA LYS A 303 -12.36 14.09 3.57
C LYS A 303 -12.73 15.55 3.28
N PRO A 304 -13.05 16.42 4.27
CA PRO A 304 -13.24 17.84 4.01
C PRO A 304 -12.01 18.56 3.44
N LEU A 305 -10.80 18.13 3.80
CA LEU A 305 -9.55 18.79 3.43
C LEU A 305 -9.03 18.36 2.05
N TYR A 306 -9.13 17.08 1.73
CA TYR A 306 -8.51 16.47 0.55
C TYR A 306 -9.51 15.74 -0.35
N GLY A 307 -10.80 15.78 -0.04
CA GLY A 307 -11.84 14.99 -0.70
C GLY A 307 -12.00 15.22 -2.18
N ASP A 308 -11.57 16.36 -2.72
CA ASP A 308 -11.59 16.64 -4.15
C ASP A 308 -10.35 16.09 -4.86
N ARG A 309 -9.21 16.05 -4.17
CA ARG A 309 -7.91 15.62 -4.71
C ARG A 309 -7.67 14.11 -4.56
N LEU A 310 -8.06 13.55 -3.42
CA LEU A 310 -7.78 12.17 -3.02
C LEU A 310 -9.01 11.28 -3.03
N VAL A 311 -8.75 10.01 -3.29
CA VAL A 311 -9.64 8.91 -2.97
C VAL A 311 -9.15 8.25 -1.68
N PHE A 312 -10.09 7.90 -0.81
CA PHE A 312 -9.79 7.30 0.48
C PHE A 312 -10.09 5.82 0.45
N PHE A 313 -9.15 5.00 0.91
CA PHE A 313 -9.29 3.56 0.96
C PHE A 313 -9.11 3.07 2.40
N GLY A 314 -10.18 2.52 3.00
CA GLY A 314 -10.15 1.89 4.33
C GLY A 314 -10.62 2.79 5.48
N ASN A 315 -9.75 3.02 6.46
CA ASN A 315 -9.96 3.83 7.68
C ASN A 315 -10.81 3.23 8.81
N MET A 316 -11.30 1.99 8.74
CA MET A 316 -12.04 1.40 9.86
C MET A 316 -11.12 1.09 11.05
N ASP A 317 -11.48 1.51 12.27
CA ASP A 317 -10.69 1.18 13.46
C ASP A 317 -10.93 -0.27 13.90
N VAL A 318 -9.93 -1.12 13.64
CA VAL A 318 -9.95 -2.56 13.99
C VAL A 318 -10.14 -2.82 15.48
N ARG A 319 -9.84 -1.86 16.36
CA ARG A 319 -10.07 -1.99 17.81
C ARG A 319 -11.56 -1.94 18.14
N GLU A 320 -12.32 -1.12 17.42
CA GLU A 320 -13.79 -1.09 17.54
C GLU A 320 -14.42 -2.38 16.97
N MET A 321 -13.79 -2.97 15.94
CA MET A 321 -14.21 -4.25 15.35
C MET A 321 -14.17 -5.44 16.33
N SER A 322 -13.44 -5.30 17.44
CA SER A 322 -13.32 -6.32 18.48
C SER A 322 -14.33 -6.15 19.64
N LYS A 323 -15.22 -5.15 19.56
CA LYS A 323 -16.20 -4.82 20.60
C LYS A 323 -17.60 -5.33 20.24
N THR A 324 -18.64 -4.65 20.73
CA THR A 324 -20.03 -5.05 20.47
C THR A 324 -20.46 -4.68 19.05
N ARG A 325 -21.50 -5.36 18.55
CA ARG A 325 -22.11 -5.00 17.25
C ARG A 325 -22.52 -3.53 17.16
N ALA A 326 -23.03 -2.95 18.26
CA ALA A 326 -23.41 -1.54 18.29
C ALA A 326 -22.20 -0.60 18.14
N ASP A 327 -21.04 -0.98 18.69
CA ASP A 327 -19.79 -0.22 18.52
C ASP A 327 -19.30 -0.28 17.08
N ILE A 328 -19.36 -1.47 16.47
CA ILE A 328 -19.02 -1.69 15.06
C ILE A 328 -19.92 -0.85 14.14
N GLU A 329 -21.24 -0.94 14.33
CA GLU A 329 -22.20 -0.18 13.52
C GLU A 329 -21.98 1.33 13.67
N ARG A 330 -21.71 1.82 14.89
CA ARG A 330 -21.40 3.24 15.13
C ARG A 330 -20.12 3.68 14.41
N GLU A 331 -19.05 2.90 14.52
CA GLU A 331 -17.78 3.20 13.85
C GLU A 331 -17.97 3.28 12.33
N VAL A 332 -18.55 2.24 11.74
CA VAL A 332 -18.79 2.15 10.30
C VAL A 332 -19.68 3.29 9.80
N TRP A 333 -20.85 3.50 10.40
CA TRP A 333 -21.79 4.52 9.92
C TRP A 333 -21.26 5.94 10.09
N SER A 334 -20.53 6.22 11.18
CA SER A 334 -19.96 7.56 11.39
C SER A 334 -18.95 7.95 10.31
N LYS A 335 -18.18 6.98 9.80
CA LYS A 335 -17.18 7.19 8.74
C LYS A 335 -17.80 7.18 7.35
N LEU A 336 -18.64 6.19 7.04
CA LEU A 336 -19.30 6.09 5.72
C LEU A 336 -20.11 7.33 5.37
N THR A 337 -20.85 7.89 6.36
CA THR A 337 -21.70 9.08 6.15
C THR A 337 -20.90 10.29 5.65
N VAL A 338 -19.63 10.42 6.05
CA VAL A 338 -18.74 11.49 5.59
C VAL A 338 -18.01 11.08 4.32
N ALA A 339 -17.42 9.88 4.32
CA ALA A 339 -16.50 9.43 3.29
C ALA A 339 -17.16 9.25 1.91
N MET A 340 -18.42 8.80 1.87
CA MET A 340 -19.17 8.54 0.63
C MET A 340 -19.59 9.82 -0.12
N LYS A 341 -19.67 10.96 0.57
CA LYS A 341 -20.11 12.22 -0.05
C LYS A 341 -19.17 12.61 -1.21
N GLY A 342 -19.75 12.88 -2.38
CA GLY A 342 -18.98 13.24 -3.59
C GLY A 342 -18.16 12.10 -4.20
N GLY A 343 -18.40 10.84 -3.80
CA GLY A 343 -17.67 9.67 -4.30
C GLY A 343 -16.19 9.64 -3.86
N GLY A 344 -15.39 8.75 -4.44
CA GLY A 344 -13.96 8.62 -4.13
C GLY A 344 -13.70 8.07 -2.72
N TYR A 345 -14.44 7.03 -2.35
CA TYR A 345 -14.19 6.22 -1.17
C TYR A 345 -14.32 4.73 -1.54
N MET A 346 -13.44 3.91 -0.98
CA MET A 346 -13.42 2.46 -1.12
C MET A 346 -13.11 1.78 0.22
#